data_AF-A0A0X3SDU8-F1
#
_entry.id   AF-A0A0X3SDU8-F1
#
_cell.length_a   1.000
_cell.length_b   1.000
_cell.length_c   1.000
_cell.angle_alpha   90.00
_cell.angle_beta   90.00
_cell.angle_gamma   90.00
#
_symmetry.space_group_name_H-M   'P 1'
#
loop_
_entity.id
_entity.type
_entity.pdbx_description
1 polymer ?
#
loop_
_entity_poly.entity_id
_entity_poly.type
_entity_poly.pdbx_seq_one_letter_code
_entity_poly.pdbx_strand_id
1 'polypeptide(L)'
;MLWASKNKNWLYKLVKSNGKWIPDPSWSATGKQIRFSGGSGEPDSEGLTVGANGHIYVSSERDNTKNTVPKDTIMEFDPASTGSTLTPIHQWDMTSQFPQLNTGDKDDANLGFEGVGYVPDSWLTANGWIDPLTHAAYNPANYPLHGSGLFFAGLEWDGTLHVYGLNSDGTFTTFGTIATGKASVMDVSFDAGTQRLIATCDNTCGETHTFMKINASGAIVPDVTYTDPAVMPTDNLEGFAIAPSSSCVNGSREAVWTDDGVYGFGSGSSSYGHALYSGTFPC
;
A
#
# COMPACT_ATOMS: atom_id res chain seq x y z
N MET A 1 -11.46 10.84 -6.29
CA MET A 1 -11.31 9.44 -6.75
C MET A 1 -10.46 8.74 -5.71
N LEU A 2 -10.79 7.49 -5.42
CA LEU A 2 -10.03 6.61 -4.53
C LEU A 2 -9.83 5.28 -5.26
N TRP A 3 -8.67 4.65 -5.10
CA TRP A 3 -8.45 3.28 -5.54
C TRP A 3 -8.52 2.37 -4.32
N ALA A 4 -9.11 1.19 -4.48
CA ALA A 4 -9.18 0.19 -3.42
C ALA A 4 -8.81 -1.18 -3.99
N SER A 5 -7.97 -1.88 -3.24
CA SER A 5 -7.82 -3.32 -3.37
C SER A 5 -8.90 -3.96 -2.53
N LYS A 6 -9.40 -5.09 -2.98
CA LYS A 6 -10.16 -5.99 -2.13
C LYS A 6 -9.39 -7.29 -2.15
N ASN A 7 -9.02 -7.75 -0.96
CA ASN A 7 -8.45 -9.06 -0.69
C ASN A 7 -9.13 -10.13 -1.56
N LYS A 8 -8.34 -11.07 -2.09
CA LYS A 8 -8.71 -12.02 -3.15
C LYS A 8 -8.92 -11.37 -4.50
N ASN A 9 -7.89 -10.68 -5.00
CA ASN A 9 -7.64 -10.36 -6.39
C ASN A 9 -8.60 -9.38 -7.11
N TRP A 10 -9.13 -8.36 -6.43
CA TRP A 10 -9.96 -7.33 -7.07
C TRP A 10 -9.44 -5.91 -6.89
N LEU A 11 -9.55 -5.13 -7.96
CA LEU A 11 -9.33 -3.68 -7.94
C LEU A 11 -10.63 -2.91 -8.20
N TYR A 12 -10.78 -1.81 -7.49
CA TYR A 12 -11.87 -0.87 -7.62
C TYR A 12 -11.36 0.55 -7.80
N LYS A 13 -11.89 1.26 -8.79
CA LYS A 13 -11.90 2.72 -8.82
C LYS A 13 -13.18 3.20 -8.15
N LEU A 14 -13.06 4.09 -7.18
CA LEU A 14 -14.17 4.61 -6.40
C LEU A 14 -14.37 6.11 -6.63
N VAL A 15 -15.64 6.50 -6.68
CA VAL A 15 -16.09 7.90 -6.79
C VAL A 15 -17.10 8.21 -5.67
N LYS A 16 -17.17 9.49 -5.27
CA LYS A 16 -18.16 9.93 -4.30
C LYS A 16 -19.53 10.09 -4.97
N SER A 17 -20.54 9.50 -4.35
CA SER A 17 -21.95 9.69 -4.68
C SER A 17 -22.78 9.72 -3.41
N ASN A 18 -23.58 10.77 -3.21
CA ASN A 18 -24.42 10.97 -2.01
C ASN A 18 -23.64 10.77 -0.69
N GLY A 19 -22.41 11.29 -0.62
CA GLY A 19 -21.57 11.21 0.58
C GLY A 19 -20.92 9.84 0.82
N LYS A 20 -21.08 8.87 -0.07
CA LYS A 20 -20.46 7.53 0.01
C LYS A 20 -19.49 7.29 -1.13
N TRP A 21 -18.49 6.45 -0.89
CA TRP A 21 -17.64 5.90 -1.94
C TRP A 21 -18.35 4.70 -2.58
N ILE A 22 -18.46 4.72 -3.91
CA ILE A 22 -19.05 3.64 -4.70
C ILE A 22 -18.13 3.31 -5.88
N PRO A 23 -18.19 2.08 -6.44
CA PRO A 23 -17.51 1.75 -7.69
C PRO A 23 -17.85 2.77 -8.79
N ASP A 24 -16.83 3.24 -9.48
CA ASP A 24 -16.98 4.13 -10.63
C ASP A 24 -17.50 3.34 -11.83
N PRO A 25 -18.77 3.53 -12.25
CA PRO A 25 -19.35 2.77 -13.34
C PRO A 25 -18.71 3.08 -14.69
N SER A 26 -17.99 4.21 -14.82
CA SER A 26 -17.23 4.55 -16.04
C SER A 26 -15.96 3.71 -16.20
N TRP A 27 -15.47 3.11 -15.11
CA TRP A 27 -14.29 2.24 -15.11
C TRP A 27 -14.67 0.77 -14.94
N SER A 28 -15.45 0.45 -13.90
CA SER A 28 -16.14 -0.82 -13.72
C SER A 28 -17.14 -0.72 -12.57
N ALA A 29 -18.41 -1.02 -12.84
CA ALA A 29 -19.45 -1.05 -11.81
C ALA A 29 -19.26 -2.17 -10.77
N THR A 30 -18.47 -3.19 -11.09
CA THR A 30 -18.26 -4.38 -10.25
C THR A 30 -16.79 -4.61 -9.90
N GLY A 31 -15.91 -3.63 -10.17
CA GLY A 31 -14.47 -3.81 -10.08
C GLY A 31 -13.89 -4.68 -11.20
N LYS A 32 -12.58 -4.88 -11.18
CA LYS A 32 -11.86 -5.75 -12.12
C LYS A 32 -11.04 -6.77 -11.36
N GLN A 33 -11.00 -8.01 -11.85
CA GLN A 33 -10.11 -9.01 -11.29
C GLN A 33 -8.67 -8.71 -11.72
N ILE A 34 -7.71 -8.99 -10.86
CA ILE A 34 -6.29 -8.99 -11.21
C ILE A 34 -5.73 -10.42 -11.17
N ARG A 35 -4.68 -10.66 -11.94
CA ARG A 35 -3.98 -11.94 -12.03
C ARG A 35 -2.48 -11.69 -11.92
N PHE A 36 -1.69 -12.73 -11.68
CA PHE A 36 -0.25 -12.63 -11.83
C PHE A 36 0.15 -12.57 -13.32
N SER A 37 1.42 -12.25 -13.57
CA SER A 37 2.04 -12.39 -14.89
C SER A 37 1.76 -13.77 -15.50
N GLY A 38 1.37 -13.78 -16.77
CA GLY A 38 0.89 -14.99 -17.46
C GLY A 38 -0.62 -15.24 -17.35
N GLY A 39 -1.36 -14.40 -16.61
CA GLY A 39 -2.82 -14.38 -16.59
C GLY A 39 -3.47 -15.45 -15.69
N SER A 40 -2.70 -16.10 -14.83
CA SER A 40 -3.16 -17.15 -13.90
C SER A 40 -2.92 -16.78 -12.44
N GLY A 41 -3.41 -17.63 -11.53
CA GLY A 41 -3.35 -17.42 -10.08
C GLY A 41 -4.29 -16.32 -9.59
N GLU A 42 -4.39 -16.17 -8.28
CA GLU A 42 -5.24 -15.18 -7.62
C GLU A 42 -4.40 -14.43 -6.59
N PRO A 43 -3.85 -13.25 -6.95
CA PRO A 43 -3.13 -12.44 -5.98
C PRO A 43 -3.95 -12.25 -4.71
N ASP A 44 -3.35 -12.58 -3.58
CA ASP A 44 -3.83 -12.07 -2.31
C ASP A 44 -3.40 -10.63 -2.21
N SER A 45 -4.31 -9.75 -2.60
CA SER A 45 -4.01 -8.38 -2.97
C SER A 45 -4.36 -7.45 -1.84
N GLU A 46 -3.33 -6.90 -1.21
CA GLU A 46 -3.45 -6.12 0.01
C GLU A 46 -3.33 -4.62 -0.32
N GLY A 47 -2.12 -4.07 -0.23
CA GLY A 47 -1.83 -2.67 -0.47
C GLY A 47 -1.85 -2.27 -1.94
N LEU A 48 -2.13 -0.99 -2.18
CA LEU A 48 -1.95 -0.39 -3.49
C LEU A 48 -1.48 1.05 -3.44
N THR A 49 -0.89 1.50 -4.54
CA THR A 49 -0.54 2.90 -4.77
C THR A 49 -0.67 3.29 -6.22
N VAL A 50 -0.70 4.59 -6.49
CA VAL A 50 -0.67 5.16 -7.84
C VAL A 50 0.73 5.71 -8.09
N GLY A 51 1.43 5.16 -9.09
CA GLY A 51 2.74 5.67 -9.48
C GLY A 51 2.64 6.99 -10.26
N ALA A 52 3.78 7.64 -10.50
CA ALA A 52 3.82 8.91 -11.25
C ALA A 52 3.34 8.80 -12.71
N ASN A 53 3.37 7.60 -13.30
CA ASN A 53 2.81 7.32 -14.62
C ASN A 53 1.28 7.18 -14.61
N GLY A 54 0.64 7.25 -13.44
CA GLY A 54 -0.80 7.04 -13.26
C GLY A 54 -1.23 5.57 -13.24
N HIS A 55 -0.28 4.63 -13.31
CA HIS A 55 -0.56 3.20 -13.18
C HIS A 55 -0.78 2.80 -11.72
N ILE A 56 -1.43 1.66 -11.53
CA ILE A 56 -1.74 1.11 -10.21
C ILE A 56 -0.73 0.03 -9.88
N TYR A 57 -0.08 0.15 -8.72
CA TYR A 57 0.85 -0.83 -8.20
C TYR A 57 0.19 -1.51 -7.01
N VAL A 58 0.19 -2.84 -7.00
CA VAL A 58 -0.51 -3.65 -6.00
C VAL A 58 0.48 -4.64 -5.40
N SER A 59 0.54 -4.74 -4.08
CA SER A 59 1.29 -5.79 -3.40
C SER A 59 0.48 -7.08 -3.33
N SER A 60 1.19 -8.20 -3.28
CA SER A 60 0.59 -9.47 -2.94
C SER A 60 1.56 -10.29 -2.12
N GLU A 61 1.07 -10.92 -1.07
CA GLU A 61 1.86 -11.77 -0.18
C GLU A 61 1.81 -13.25 -0.56
N ARG A 62 0.76 -13.70 -1.27
CA ARG A 62 0.65 -15.07 -1.79
C ARG A 62 -0.31 -15.21 -2.97
N ASP A 63 -0.34 -16.41 -3.54
CA ASP A 63 -1.40 -16.83 -4.46
C ASP A 63 -2.52 -17.52 -3.65
N ASN A 64 -3.73 -16.98 -3.66
CA ASN A 64 -4.90 -17.56 -3.00
C ASN A 64 -5.20 -18.99 -3.47
N THR A 65 -4.78 -19.37 -4.68
CA THR A 65 -4.92 -20.75 -5.18
C THR A 65 -3.85 -21.71 -4.63
N LYS A 66 -2.82 -21.19 -3.94
CA LYS A 66 -1.69 -21.90 -3.34
C LYS A 66 -1.28 -21.24 -2.03
N ASN A 67 -2.21 -21.20 -1.08
CA ASN A 67 -2.10 -20.34 0.09
C ASN A 67 -1.09 -20.76 1.18
N THR A 68 -0.28 -21.79 0.94
CA THR A 68 0.79 -22.24 1.86
C THR A 68 2.19 -21.88 1.34
N VAL A 69 2.27 -21.10 0.25
CA VAL A 69 3.52 -20.70 -0.38
C VAL A 69 3.48 -19.19 -0.54
N PRO A 70 4.44 -18.45 0.05
CA PRO A 70 4.49 -17.00 -0.09
C PRO A 70 4.79 -16.63 -1.54
N LYS A 71 4.38 -15.43 -1.90
CA LYS A 71 4.57 -14.83 -3.22
C LYS A 71 4.61 -13.30 -3.12
N ASP A 72 5.54 -12.80 -2.30
CA ASP A 72 5.79 -11.38 -2.08
C ASP A 72 6.15 -10.68 -3.38
N THR A 73 5.16 -10.02 -3.96
CA THR A 73 5.26 -9.41 -5.29
C THR A 73 4.67 -8.02 -5.30
N ILE A 74 5.20 -7.16 -6.18
CA ILE A 74 4.54 -5.93 -6.60
C ILE A 74 4.17 -6.07 -8.08
N MET A 75 2.96 -5.70 -8.43
CA MET A 75 2.40 -5.81 -9.77
C MET A 75 1.92 -4.45 -10.28
N GLU A 76 2.31 -4.08 -11.50
CA GLU A 76 1.89 -2.83 -12.16
C GLU A 76 0.73 -3.08 -13.15
N PHE A 77 -0.36 -2.34 -13.02
CA PHE A 77 -1.54 -2.43 -13.88
C PHE A 77 -1.85 -1.09 -14.55
N ASP A 78 -2.14 -1.11 -15.85
CA ASP A 78 -2.66 0.05 -16.58
C ASP A 78 -4.18 0.20 -16.32
N PRO A 79 -4.62 1.27 -15.63
CA PRO A 79 -6.04 1.48 -15.36
C PRO A 79 -6.87 1.76 -16.62
N ALA A 80 -6.26 2.08 -17.77
CA ALA A 80 -6.94 2.27 -19.04
C ALA A 80 -7.30 0.95 -19.76
N SER A 81 -6.77 -0.18 -19.30
CA SER A 81 -7.09 -1.50 -19.85
C SER A 81 -8.59 -1.80 -19.77
N THR A 82 -9.19 -2.23 -20.89
CA THR A 82 -10.66 -2.29 -21.08
C THR A 82 -11.32 -3.60 -20.61
N GLY A 83 -10.55 -4.65 -20.29
CA GLY A 83 -11.06 -5.95 -19.83
C GLY A 83 -11.62 -5.94 -18.41
N SER A 84 -12.43 -6.96 -18.07
CA SER A 84 -12.90 -7.22 -16.69
C SER A 84 -11.83 -7.89 -15.81
N THR A 85 -10.79 -8.42 -16.46
CA THR A 85 -9.61 -9.02 -15.82
C THR A 85 -8.39 -8.29 -16.33
N LEU A 86 -7.49 -7.93 -15.42
CA LEU A 86 -6.22 -7.28 -15.69
C LEU A 86 -5.08 -8.26 -15.45
N THR A 87 -4.09 -8.23 -16.34
CA THR A 87 -2.78 -8.88 -16.15
C THR A 87 -1.76 -7.76 -16.02
N PRO A 88 -0.77 -7.90 -15.12
CA PRO A 88 0.19 -6.85 -14.91
C PRO A 88 1.05 -6.61 -16.15
N ILE A 89 1.44 -5.37 -16.37
CA ILE A 89 2.45 -4.97 -17.36
C ILE A 89 3.82 -5.47 -16.90
N HIS A 90 4.09 -5.31 -15.61
CA HIS A 90 5.29 -5.79 -14.94
C HIS A 90 4.93 -6.41 -13.60
N GLN A 91 5.69 -7.44 -13.21
CA GLN A 91 5.62 -8.05 -11.89
C GLN A 91 7.05 -8.23 -11.40
N TRP A 92 7.29 -7.78 -10.17
CA TRP A 92 8.55 -7.96 -9.47
C TRP A 92 8.30 -8.93 -8.32
N ASP A 93 9.14 -9.96 -8.21
CA ASP A 93 9.01 -11.04 -7.23
C ASP A 93 10.17 -11.00 -6.23
N MET A 94 9.85 -10.59 -5.01
CA MET A 94 10.77 -10.43 -3.90
C MET A 94 10.73 -11.61 -2.93
N THR A 95 9.91 -12.64 -3.18
CA THR A 95 9.68 -13.79 -2.27
C THR A 95 10.98 -14.40 -1.74
N SER A 96 12.00 -14.51 -2.59
CA SER A 96 13.31 -15.06 -2.18
C SER A 96 14.02 -14.30 -1.07
N GLN A 97 13.64 -13.04 -0.82
CA GLN A 97 14.18 -12.20 0.26
C GLN A 97 13.57 -12.53 1.62
N PHE A 98 12.48 -13.30 1.65
CA PHE A 98 11.70 -13.63 2.85
C PHE A 98 11.60 -15.15 3.08
N PRO A 99 12.72 -15.88 3.16
CA PRO A 99 12.69 -17.34 3.33
C PRO A 99 12.00 -17.78 4.62
N GLN A 100 11.91 -16.91 5.63
CA GLN A 100 11.21 -17.18 6.89
C GLN A 100 9.71 -17.40 6.72
N LEU A 101 9.09 -16.86 5.66
CA LEU A 101 7.65 -17.01 5.37
C LEU A 101 7.32 -18.33 4.65
N ASN A 102 8.34 -18.99 4.10
CA ASN A 102 8.16 -20.20 3.29
C ASN A 102 8.31 -21.47 4.14
N THR A 103 7.41 -21.66 5.10
CA THR A 103 7.42 -22.81 6.02
C THR A 103 6.52 -23.96 5.54
N GLY A 104 5.65 -23.69 4.57
CA GLY A 104 4.57 -24.59 4.16
C GLY A 104 3.30 -24.45 5.00
N ASP A 105 3.28 -23.51 5.96
CA ASP A 105 2.08 -23.11 6.70
C ASP A 105 1.37 -21.96 5.99
N LYS A 106 0.04 -21.91 6.11
CA LYS A 106 -0.77 -20.87 5.45
C LYS A 106 -0.73 -19.54 6.19
N ASP A 107 -0.54 -19.57 7.51
CA ASP A 107 -0.51 -18.37 8.35
C ASP A 107 0.85 -17.69 8.16
N ASP A 108 1.95 -18.45 8.08
CA ASP A 108 3.28 -17.88 7.77
C ASP A 108 3.36 -17.29 6.34
N ALA A 109 2.65 -17.88 5.38
CA ALA A 109 2.53 -17.34 4.02
C ALA A 109 1.55 -16.15 3.92
N ASN A 110 0.86 -15.81 5.02
CA ASN A 110 -0.01 -14.64 5.21
C ASN A 110 0.68 -13.62 6.12
N LEU A 111 2.00 -13.48 6.05
CA LEU A 111 2.71 -12.46 6.84
C LEU A 111 3.67 -11.65 5.95
N GLY A 112 3.30 -11.53 4.67
CA GLY A 112 4.12 -10.95 3.62
C GLY A 112 3.87 -9.47 3.41
N PHE A 113 3.91 -9.03 2.15
CA PHE A 113 3.63 -7.65 1.77
C PHE A 113 2.16 -7.26 1.84
N GLU A 114 1.80 -6.58 2.93
CA GLU A 114 0.48 -5.99 3.15
C GLU A 114 0.33 -4.60 2.54
N GLY A 115 1.42 -3.83 2.44
CA GLY A 115 1.38 -2.45 1.95
C GLY A 115 2.31 -2.19 0.78
N VAL A 116 1.97 -1.25 -0.10
CA VAL A 116 2.91 -0.66 -1.06
C VAL A 116 2.64 0.82 -1.27
N GLY A 117 3.64 1.67 -1.04
CA GLY A 117 3.56 3.12 -1.24
C GLY A 117 4.58 3.64 -2.25
N TYR A 118 4.14 4.48 -3.20
CA TYR A 118 5.02 5.18 -4.13
C TYR A 118 5.51 6.49 -3.51
N VAL A 119 6.83 6.69 -3.51
CA VAL A 119 7.49 7.90 -3.00
C VAL A 119 8.29 8.57 -4.13
N PRO A 120 8.00 9.83 -4.49
CA PRO A 120 8.68 10.52 -5.58
C PRO A 120 10.18 10.74 -5.32
N ASP A 121 10.99 10.61 -6.37
CA ASP A 121 12.41 10.98 -6.35
C ASP A 121 12.64 12.42 -5.91
N SER A 122 11.76 13.30 -6.35
CA SER A 122 11.80 14.72 -6.01
C SER A 122 11.69 14.94 -4.50
N TRP A 123 10.92 14.11 -3.78
CA TRP A 123 10.83 14.17 -2.33
C TRP A 123 12.11 13.62 -1.67
N LEU A 124 12.58 12.45 -2.12
CA LEU A 124 13.79 11.82 -1.57
C LEU A 124 15.01 12.74 -1.71
N THR A 125 15.21 13.30 -2.89
CA THR A 125 16.33 14.21 -3.19
C THR A 125 16.20 15.55 -2.45
N ALA A 126 15.02 16.17 -2.46
CA ALA A 126 14.81 17.46 -1.78
C ALA A 126 14.97 17.38 -0.26
N ASN A 127 14.71 16.21 0.33
CA ASN A 127 14.84 15.98 1.78
C ASN A 127 16.17 15.31 2.16
N GLY A 128 17.11 15.16 1.21
CA GLY A 128 18.47 14.71 1.49
C GLY A 128 18.56 13.23 1.89
N TRP A 129 17.73 12.36 1.30
CA TRP A 129 17.84 10.92 1.53
C TRP A 129 19.25 10.42 1.18
N ILE A 130 19.84 9.63 2.08
CA ILE A 130 21.08 8.92 1.82
C ILE A 130 20.73 7.54 1.26
N ASP A 131 21.30 7.25 0.11
CA ASP A 131 21.19 5.95 -0.52
C ASP A 131 21.97 4.91 0.31
N PRO A 132 21.29 3.89 0.86
CA PRO A 132 21.93 2.86 1.68
C PRO A 132 22.92 1.97 0.92
N LEU A 133 22.86 1.90 -0.42
CA LEU A 133 23.77 1.08 -1.22
C LEU A 133 25.11 1.78 -1.47
N THR A 134 25.10 3.09 -1.61
CA THR A 134 26.28 3.89 -1.93
C THR A 134 26.81 4.70 -0.76
N HIS A 135 26.01 4.84 0.30
CA HIS A 135 26.25 5.73 1.45
C HIS A 135 26.47 7.20 1.04
N ALA A 136 25.91 7.61 -0.09
CA ALA A 136 25.95 8.97 -0.62
C ALA A 136 24.54 9.55 -0.74
N ALA A 137 24.44 10.85 -1.05
CA ALA A 137 23.14 11.45 -1.37
C ALA A 137 22.49 10.69 -2.53
N TYR A 138 21.21 10.34 -2.37
CA TYR A 138 20.46 9.63 -3.40
C TYR A 138 20.43 10.42 -4.70
N ASN A 139 20.80 9.75 -5.78
CA ASN A 139 20.77 10.30 -7.13
C ASN A 139 19.99 9.35 -8.05
N PRO A 140 18.75 9.72 -8.44
CA PRO A 140 17.93 8.92 -9.35
C PRO A 140 18.61 8.51 -10.65
N ALA A 141 19.55 9.33 -11.15
CA ALA A 141 20.27 9.05 -12.39
C ALA A 141 21.16 7.79 -12.33
N ASN A 142 21.50 7.32 -11.12
CA ASN A 142 22.23 6.06 -10.92
C ASN A 142 21.35 4.82 -11.16
N TYR A 143 20.02 4.98 -11.23
CA TYR A 143 19.04 3.91 -11.35
C TYR A 143 18.12 4.14 -12.56
N PRO A 144 18.63 4.23 -13.79
CA PRO A 144 17.88 4.79 -14.93
C PRO A 144 16.59 4.05 -15.33
N LEU A 145 16.36 2.83 -14.84
CA LEU A 145 15.18 2.01 -15.18
C LEU A 145 14.06 2.07 -14.15
N HIS A 146 14.28 2.64 -12.95
CA HIS A 146 13.35 2.56 -11.83
C HIS A 146 12.14 3.51 -11.93
N GLY A 147 12.12 4.38 -12.95
CA GLY A 147 11.10 5.40 -13.12
C GLY A 147 11.48 6.74 -12.49
N SER A 148 10.57 7.29 -11.68
CA SER A 148 10.71 8.64 -11.08
C SER A 148 10.43 8.65 -9.58
N GLY A 149 10.59 7.50 -8.94
CA GLY A 149 10.32 7.30 -7.52
C GLY A 149 10.49 5.85 -7.11
N LEU A 150 10.61 5.64 -5.81
CA LEU A 150 10.80 4.33 -5.20
C LEU A 150 9.49 3.81 -4.60
N PHE A 151 9.43 2.49 -4.43
CA PHE A 151 8.30 1.79 -3.83
C PHE A 151 8.70 1.24 -2.47
N PHE A 152 7.84 1.46 -1.49
CA PHE A 152 8.04 1.06 -0.10
C PHE A 152 7.00 0.00 0.22
N ALA A 153 7.42 -1.25 0.34
CA ALA A 153 6.56 -2.36 0.71
C ALA A 153 6.54 -2.52 2.23
N GLY A 154 5.36 -2.62 2.84
CA GLY A 154 5.20 -2.91 4.27
C GLY A 154 5.14 -4.41 4.50
N LEU A 155 5.99 -4.93 5.39
CA LEU A 155 6.00 -6.35 5.73
C LEU A 155 5.21 -6.58 7.02
N GLU A 156 4.22 -7.46 6.99
CA GLU A 156 3.41 -7.78 8.17
C GLU A 156 4.26 -8.43 9.27
N TRP A 157 5.13 -9.36 8.86
CA TRP A 157 5.92 -10.21 9.75
C TRP A 157 6.70 -9.46 10.85
N ASP A 158 7.31 -8.32 10.51
CA ASP A 158 8.16 -7.57 11.44
C ASP A 158 7.89 -6.06 11.48
N GLY A 159 6.88 -5.59 10.74
CA GLY A 159 6.49 -4.20 10.67
C GLY A 159 7.53 -3.28 10.04
N THR A 160 8.48 -3.80 9.26
CA THR A 160 9.45 -2.97 8.55
C THR A 160 8.97 -2.56 7.16
N LEU A 161 9.60 -1.52 6.60
CA LEU A 161 9.42 -1.15 5.19
C LEU A 161 10.62 -1.61 4.38
N HIS A 162 10.36 -2.22 3.23
CA HIS A 162 11.36 -2.63 2.25
C HIS A 162 11.32 -1.72 1.03
N VAL A 163 12.48 -1.16 0.66
CA VAL A 163 12.58 -0.11 -0.35
C VAL A 163 13.09 -0.68 -1.68
N TYR A 164 12.34 -0.42 -2.74
CA TYR A 164 12.59 -0.95 -4.08
C TYR A 164 12.59 0.12 -5.17
N GLY A 165 13.59 0.07 -6.04
CA GLY A 165 13.51 0.61 -7.39
C GLY A 165 12.97 -0.46 -8.32
N LEU A 166 11.77 -0.28 -8.86
CA LEU A 166 11.11 -1.25 -9.74
C LEU A 166 11.49 -0.94 -11.19
N ASN A 167 12.38 -1.74 -11.79
CA ASN A 167 12.93 -1.44 -13.11
C ASN A 167 11.96 -1.85 -14.22
N SER A 168 11.90 -1.04 -15.27
CA SER A 168 11.06 -1.25 -16.46
C SER A 168 11.39 -2.51 -17.28
N ASP A 169 12.43 -3.26 -16.92
CA ASP A 169 12.80 -4.53 -17.55
C ASP A 169 12.34 -5.76 -16.74
N GLY A 170 11.57 -5.54 -15.66
CA GLY A 170 11.10 -6.58 -14.76
C GLY A 170 12.10 -6.97 -13.67
N THR A 171 13.29 -6.36 -13.63
CA THR A 171 14.22 -6.50 -12.49
C THR A 171 13.91 -5.46 -11.41
N PHE A 172 14.49 -5.59 -10.23
CA PHE A 172 14.36 -4.58 -9.16
C PHE A 172 15.68 -4.36 -8.45
N THR A 173 15.81 -3.19 -7.82
CA THR A 173 16.91 -2.85 -6.93
C THR A 173 16.37 -2.74 -5.50
N THR A 174 16.90 -3.53 -4.59
CA THR A 174 16.64 -3.38 -3.15
C THR A 174 17.59 -2.35 -2.56
N PHE A 175 17.05 -1.31 -1.95
CA PHE A 175 17.85 -0.32 -1.22
C PHE A 175 18.07 -0.75 0.23
N GLY A 176 17.06 -1.36 0.86
CA GLY A 176 17.20 -1.90 2.20
C GLY A 176 15.90 -1.88 2.97
N THR A 177 16.02 -2.00 4.29
CA THR A 177 14.92 -2.10 5.24
C THR A 177 14.91 -0.91 6.18
N ILE A 178 13.71 -0.40 6.50
CA ILE A 178 13.49 0.73 7.38
C ILE A 178 12.61 0.30 8.55
N ALA A 179 13.07 0.55 9.76
CA ALA A 179 12.27 0.33 10.96
C ALA A 179 11.19 1.42 11.10
N THR A 180 9.94 1.00 11.22
CA THR A 180 8.80 1.88 11.51
C THR A 180 8.55 2.06 13.01
N GLY A 181 9.12 1.16 13.83
CA GLY A 181 8.80 1.03 15.25
C GLY A 181 7.48 0.29 15.52
N LYS A 182 6.82 -0.26 14.49
CA LYS A 182 5.63 -1.11 14.62
C LYS A 182 6.02 -2.58 14.70
N ALA A 183 5.11 -3.39 15.24
CA ALA A 183 5.23 -4.84 15.25
C ALA A 183 4.81 -5.47 13.91
N SER A 184 3.92 -4.80 13.18
CA SER A 184 3.43 -5.17 11.86
C SER A 184 3.10 -3.89 11.06
N VAL A 185 3.00 -4.00 9.73
CA VAL A 185 2.57 -2.94 8.82
C VAL A 185 1.55 -3.52 7.87
N MET A 186 0.35 -2.94 7.85
CA MET A 186 -0.79 -3.37 7.03
C MET A 186 -1.00 -2.51 5.78
N ASP A 187 -0.52 -1.26 5.78
CA ASP A 187 -0.55 -0.41 4.58
C ASP A 187 0.57 0.64 4.62
N VAL A 188 0.94 1.10 3.43
CA VAL A 188 1.96 2.12 3.21
C VAL A 188 1.44 3.15 2.21
N SER A 189 1.29 4.39 2.65
CA SER A 189 0.89 5.49 1.77
C SER A 189 1.83 6.69 1.87
N PHE A 190 1.96 7.46 0.80
CA PHE A 190 2.70 8.72 0.82
C PHE A 190 1.73 9.89 0.66
N ASP A 191 1.73 10.81 1.61
CA ASP A 191 0.93 12.01 1.54
C ASP A 191 1.81 13.24 1.22
N ALA A 192 1.62 13.77 0.02
CA ALA A 192 2.31 14.96 -0.44
C ALA A 192 1.94 16.21 0.38
N GLY A 193 0.77 16.25 1.03
CA GLY A 193 0.37 17.39 1.84
C GLY A 193 1.20 17.55 3.11
N THR A 194 1.46 16.45 3.81
CA THR A 194 2.26 16.40 5.04
C THR A 194 3.73 16.13 4.76
N GLN A 195 4.08 15.74 3.52
CA GLN A 195 5.42 15.33 3.12
C GLN A 195 5.90 14.16 4.00
N ARG A 196 5.04 13.15 4.16
CA ARG A 196 5.30 11.97 4.99
C ARG A 196 4.92 10.70 4.24
N LEU A 197 5.78 9.71 4.41
CA LEU A 197 5.40 8.30 4.22
C LEU A 197 4.64 7.86 5.47
N ILE A 198 3.62 7.05 5.35
CA ILE A 198 2.74 6.64 6.43
C ILE A 198 2.74 5.13 6.44
N ALA A 199 3.21 4.54 7.54
CA ALA A 199 3.05 3.13 7.81
C ALA A 199 1.82 2.97 8.71
N THR A 200 0.86 2.16 8.29
CA THR A 200 -0.38 1.85 9.02
C THR A 200 -0.28 0.48 9.63
N CYS A 201 -0.90 0.28 10.79
CA CYS A 201 -1.11 -1.04 11.34
C CYS A 201 -2.43 -1.08 12.11
N ASP A 202 -3.06 -2.24 12.08
CA ASP A 202 -4.43 -2.50 12.50
C ASP A 202 -4.58 -2.67 14.03
N ASN A 203 -5.68 -3.29 14.46
CA ASN A 203 -5.97 -3.63 15.85
C ASN A 203 -4.86 -4.42 16.56
N THR A 204 -3.98 -5.13 15.84
CA THR A 204 -2.85 -5.89 16.41
C THR A 204 -1.85 -4.95 17.10
N CYS A 205 -1.76 -3.70 16.66
CA CYS A 205 -0.92 -2.67 17.27
C CYS A 205 -1.69 -1.40 17.66
N GLY A 206 -3.02 -1.50 17.81
CA GLY A 206 -3.88 -0.44 18.34
C GLY A 206 -4.28 0.64 17.34
N GLU A 207 -4.48 0.27 16.06
CA GLU A 207 -4.95 1.13 14.97
C GLU A 207 -4.16 2.43 14.85
N THR A 208 -2.90 2.29 14.45
CA THR A 208 -1.94 3.40 14.46
C THR A 208 -1.36 3.71 13.08
N HIS A 209 -1.19 4.99 12.80
CA HIS A 209 -0.54 5.51 11.60
C HIS A 209 0.74 6.25 11.97
N THR A 210 1.89 5.63 11.70
CA THR A 210 3.21 6.23 11.95
C THR A 210 3.66 6.99 10.71
N PHE A 211 3.71 8.30 10.82
CA PHE A 211 4.22 9.19 9.81
C PHE A 211 5.74 9.19 9.91
N MET A 212 6.40 8.99 8.78
CA MET A 212 7.82 8.79 8.62
C MET A 212 8.41 9.97 7.82
N LYS A 213 9.58 10.44 8.23
CA LYS A 213 10.30 11.56 7.59
C LYS A 213 11.75 11.21 7.34
N ILE A 214 12.43 12.00 6.52
CA ILE A 214 13.89 12.01 6.45
C ILE A 214 14.45 12.91 7.55
N ASN A 215 15.36 12.38 8.37
CA ASN A 215 16.03 13.14 9.41
C ASN A 215 17.27 13.89 8.88
N ALA A 216 17.95 14.63 9.76
CA ALA A 216 19.14 15.41 9.39
C ALA A 216 20.35 14.56 8.92
N SER A 217 20.38 13.25 9.20
CA SER A 217 21.40 12.33 8.67
C SER A 217 20.99 11.68 7.35
N GLY A 218 19.83 12.05 6.79
CA GLY A 218 19.30 11.50 5.55
C GLY A 218 18.69 10.10 5.68
N ALA A 219 18.39 9.65 6.90
CA ALA A 219 17.71 8.38 7.15
C ALA A 219 16.19 8.60 7.27
N ILE A 220 15.40 7.67 6.74
CA ILE A 220 13.95 7.64 6.98
C ILE A 220 13.71 7.09 8.39
N VAL A 221 12.97 7.83 9.20
CA VAL A 221 12.69 7.52 10.61
C VAL A 221 11.24 7.87 10.99
N PRO A 222 10.70 7.26 12.05
CA PRO A 222 9.43 7.68 12.64
C PRO A 222 9.45 9.16 13.06
N ASP A 223 8.35 9.88 12.81
CA ASP A 223 8.15 11.28 13.20
C ASP A 223 7.07 11.41 14.27
N VAL A 224 5.84 11.06 13.91
CA VAL A 224 4.67 11.14 14.77
C VAL A 224 3.75 9.96 14.47
N THR A 225 3.10 9.44 15.50
CA THR A 225 2.10 8.38 15.37
C THR A 225 0.76 8.91 15.79
N TYR A 226 -0.23 8.71 14.92
CA TYR A 226 -1.63 8.99 15.20
C TYR A 226 -2.37 7.68 15.50
N THR A 227 -3.37 7.75 16.36
CA THR A 227 -4.40 6.72 16.50
C THR A 227 -5.63 7.13 15.71
N ASP A 228 -6.49 6.18 15.44
CA ASP A 228 -7.81 6.45 14.88
C ASP A 228 -8.66 7.39 15.75
N PRO A 229 -9.60 8.14 15.13
CA PRO A 229 -10.64 8.83 15.88
C PRO A 229 -11.35 7.87 16.83
N ALA A 230 -11.62 8.28 18.07
CA ALA A 230 -12.23 7.42 19.10
C ALA A 230 -13.62 6.85 18.76
N VAL A 231 -14.24 7.29 17.66
CA VAL A 231 -15.51 6.76 17.14
C VAL A 231 -15.33 5.58 16.17
N MET A 232 -14.09 5.33 15.72
CA MET A 232 -13.75 4.20 14.86
C MET A 232 -13.85 2.89 15.64
N PRO A 233 -14.25 1.79 14.99
CA PRO A 233 -14.24 0.48 15.61
C PRO A 233 -12.80 0.00 15.83
N THR A 234 -12.61 -0.86 16.83
CA THR A 234 -11.40 -1.68 16.94
C THR A 234 -11.58 -2.91 16.06
N ASP A 235 -10.94 -2.93 14.90
CA ASP A 235 -11.12 -3.94 13.84
C ASP A 235 -9.86 -4.04 12.96
N ASN A 236 -9.88 -4.94 11.98
CA ASN A 236 -8.82 -5.09 10.97
C ASN A 236 -8.88 -3.94 9.94
N LEU A 237 -8.57 -2.73 10.42
CA LEU A 237 -8.48 -1.52 9.61
C LEU A 237 -7.11 -1.43 8.95
N GLU A 238 -6.99 -2.08 7.79
CA GLU A 238 -5.69 -2.38 7.19
C GLU A 238 -5.26 -1.33 6.17
N GLY A 239 -6.17 -0.72 5.42
CA GLY A 239 -5.85 0.34 4.45
C GLY A 239 -6.14 1.75 4.96
N PHE A 240 -5.29 2.73 4.62
CA PHE A 240 -5.43 4.12 5.04
C PHE A 240 -5.01 5.13 3.97
N ALA A 241 -5.89 6.09 3.68
CA ALA A 241 -5.60 7.15 2.73
C ALA A 241 -6.07 8.53 3.23
N ILE A 242 -5.27 9.56 2.93
CA ILE A 242 -5.62 10.95 3.15
C ILE A 242 -5.86 11.63 1.79
N ALA A 243 -6.97 12.32 1.66
CA ALA A 243 -7.29 13.08 0.46
C ALA A 243 -6.23 14.17 0.21
N PRO A 244 -5.97 14.56 -1.05
CA PRO A 244 -4.94 15.57 -1.35
C PRO A 244 -5.28 16.93 -0.74
N SER A 245 -4.27 17.76 -0.44
CA SER A 245 -4.47 19.10 0.14
C SER A 245 -5.32 20.03 -0.73
N SER A 246 -5.43 19.77 -2.04
CA SER A 246 -6.34 20.50 -2.93
C SER A 246 -7.83 20.29 -2.60
N SER A 247 -8.15 19.29 -1.79
CA SER A 247 -9.52 19.02 -1.29
C SER A 247 -9.81 19.66 0.07
N CYS A 248 -8.87 20.42 0.64
CA CYS A 248 -9.06 21.08 1.94
C CYS A 248 -10.24 22.05 1.91
N VAL A 249 -11.17 21.86 2.85
CA VAL A 249 -12.29 22.76 3.11
C VAL A 249 -12.32 23.04 4.60
N ASN A 250 -12.35 24.32 4.99
CA ASN A 250 -12.38 24.74 6.39
C ASN A 250 -11.26 24.14 7.27
N GLY A 251 -10.05 23.98 6.72
CA GLY A 251 -8.89 23.44 7.44
C GLY A 251 -8.91 21.92 7.63
N SER A 252 -9.72 21.19 6.86
CA SER A 252 -9.77 19.74 6.93
C SER A 252 -9.92 19.12 5.54
N ARG A 253 -9.37 17.93 5.38
CA ARG A 253 -9.54 17.05 4.21
C ARG A 253 -9.91 15.66 4.69
N GLU A 254 -10.45 14.84 3.80
CA GLU A 254 -10.92 13.51 4.18
C GLU A 254 -9.75 12.56 4.51
N ALA A 255 -9.96 11.71 5.51
CA ALA A 255 -9.20 10.49 5.72
C ALA A 255 -10.15 9.29 5.56
N VAL A 256 -9.67 8.20 4.99
CA VAL A 256 -10.44 6.98 4.71
C VAL A 256 -9.68 5.77 5.22
N TRP A 257 -10.40 4.84 5.85
CA TRP A 257 -9.90 3.55 6.31
C TRP A 257 -10.66 2.43 5.62
N THR A 258 -9.99 1.32 5.31
CA THR A 258 -10.62 0.12 4.75
C THR A 258 -10.61 -1.01 5.77
N ASP A 259 -11.64 -1.84 5.71
CA ASP A 259 -11.86 -3.00 6.60
C ASP A 259 -11.66 -4.29 5.79
N ASP A 260 -10.71 -5.14 6.20
CA ASP A 260 -10.42 -6.43 5.53
C ASP A 260 -11.49 -7.50 5.84
N GLY A 261 -12.19 -7.36 6.96
CA GLY A 261 -13.22 -8.29 7.40
C GLY A 261 -14.55 -8.15 6.66
N VAL A 262 -15.01 -6.93 6.35
CA VAL A 262 -16.36 -6.54 5.82
C VAL A 262 -17.56 -7.09 6.62
N TYR A 263 -17.37 -8.08 7.48
CA TYR A 263 -18.36 -8.72 8.34
C TYR A 263 -18.43 -8.05 9.72
N GLY A 264 -17.45 -7.21 10.08
CA GLY A 264 -17.33 -6.64 11.42
C GLY A 264 -17.53 -7.71 12.52
N PHE A 265 -18.30 -7.38 13.56
CA PHE A 265 -18.65 -8.32 14.64
C PHE A 265 -19.76 -9.33 14.27
N GLY A 266 -20.00 -9.56 12.97
CA GLY A 266 -20.99 -10.50 12.45
C GLY A 266 -22.30 -9.84 12.00
N SER A 267 -23.13 -10.65 11.32
CA SER A 267 -24.40 -10.21 10.71
C SER A 267 -25.33 -9.52 11.71
N GLY A 268 -25.80 -8.31 11.35
CA GLY A 268 -26.69 -7.49 12.18
C GLY A 268 -25.97 -6.58 13.19
N SER A 269 -24.64 -6.61 13.26
CA SER A 269 -23.86 -5.61 13.99
C SER A 269 -23.77 -4.28 13.23
N SER A 270 -23.42 -3.19 13.93
CA SER A 270 -23.24 -1.87 13.31
C SER A 270 -22.00 -1.78 12.41
N SER A 271 -21.06 -2.73 12.48
CA SER A 271 -19.91 -2.84 11.59
C SER A 271 -20.13 -3.81 10.42
N TYR A 272 -21.23 -4.56 10.41
CA TYR A 272 -21.52 -5.49 9.33
C TYR A 272 -21.80 -4.78 7.99
N GLY A 273 -21.07 -5.17 6.95
CA GLY A 273 -21.21 -4.63 5.59
C GLY A 273 -20.51 -3.29 5.36
N HIS A 274 -19.69 -2.84 6.31
CA HIS A 274 -18.83 -1.67 6.14
C HIS A 274 -17.50 -2.10 5.51
N ALA A 275 -17.19 -1.57 4.33
CA ALA A 275 -15.88 -1.76 3.68
C ALA A 275 -14.98 -0.53 3.81
N LEU A 276 -15.56 0.64 4.10
CA LEU A 276 -14.88 1.91 4.19
C LEU A 276 -15.45 2.75 5.32
N TYR A 277 -14.56 3.35 6.09
CA TYR A 277 -14.85 4.39 7.07
C TYR A 277 -14.24 5.71 6.60
N SER A 278 -14.84 6.84 6.98
CA SER A 278 -14.36 8.17 6.59
C SER A 278 -14.40 9.15 7.75
N GLY A 279 -13.38 9.98 7.83
CA GLY A 279 -13.23 11.04 8.81
C GLY A 279 -12.49 12.23 8.20
N THR A 280 -11.89 13.06 9.05
CA THR A 280 -11.16 14.25 8.62
C THR A 280 -9.75 14.26 9.19
N PHE A 281 -8.80 14.68 8.35
CA PHE A 281 -7.43 14.99 8.72
C PHE A 281 -7.17 16.50 8.55
N PRO A 282 -6.38 17.14 9.44
CA PRO A 282 -6.07 18.56 9.33
C PRO A 282 -5.38 18.97 8.02
N CYS A 283 -5.65 20.20 7.63
CA CYS A 283 -4.79 21.01 6.77
C CYS A 283 -4.19 22.13 7.65
#